data_AF-A0A0R2CGW9-F1
#
_entry.id   AF-A0A0R2CGW9-F1
#
_cell.length_a   1.000
_cell.length_b   1.000
_cell.length_c   1.000
_cell.angle_alpha   90.00
_cell.angle_beta   90.00
_cell.angle_gamma   90.00
#
_symmetry.space_group_name_H-M   'P 1'
#
loop_
_entity.id
_entity.type
_entity.pdbx_description
1 polymer ?
#
loop_
_entity_poly.entity_id
_entity_poly.type
_entity_poly.pdbx_seq_one_letter_code
_entity_poly.pdbx_strand_id
1 'polypeptide(L)'
;MKNQGRLLSAIVLILLVAVFALLNMQKIVLHLIFWQPAFPLIIVLIVSVLLGALIAALLSTVSIYQLKRQIKDLSQDHDQIEEKIKQKYDEKLSQQQKSYQKKINALKSQIAKK
;
A
#
# COMPACT_ATOMS: atom_id res chain seq x y z
N MET A 1 18.44 -2.86 -20.03
CA MET A 1 18.59 -1.44 -20.47
C MET A 1 17.80 -0.42 -19.63
N LYS A 2 16.69 -0.76 -18.95
CA LYS A 2 15.85 0.19 -18.18
C LYS A 2 16.52 0.85 -16.94
N ASN A 3 17.52 0.19 -16.32
CA ASN A 3 18.16 0.73 -15.11
C ASN A 3 19.37 1.64 -15.41
N GLN A 4 20.01 1.50 -16.58
CA GLN A 4 21.15 2.34 -16.96
C GLN A 4 20.71 3.78 -17.29
N GLY A 5 19.55 3.96 -17.90
CA GLY A 5 18.98 5.30 -18.14
C GLY A 5 18.70 6.05 -16.83
N ARG A 6 18.28 5.34 -15.77
CA ARG A 6 18.01 5.92 -14.45
C ARG A 6 19.29 6.38 -13.75
N LEU A 7 20.37 5.61 -13.89
CA LEU A 7 21.69 5.99 -13.38
C LEU A 7 22.24 7.21 -14.13
N LEU A 8 22.15 7.22 -15.46
CA LEU A 8 22.60 8.34 -16.27
C LEU A 8 21.83 9.63 -15.94
N SER A 9 20.49 9.55 -15.83
CA SER A 9 19.68 10.70 -15.43
C SER A 9 20.03 11.21 -14.03
N ALA A 10 20.30 10.31 -13.08
CA ALA A 10 20.70 10.70 -11.73
C ALA A 10 22.06 11.42 -11.72
N ILE A 11 23.03 10.93 -12.50
CA ILE A 11 24.34 11.58 -12.64
C ILE A 11 24.19 12.98 -13.24
N VAL A 12 23.42 13.13 -14.32
CA VAL A 12 23.15 14.44 -14.93
C VAL A 12 22.51 15.40 -13.93
N LEU A 13 21.56 14.91 -13.13
CA LEU A 13 20.88 15.72 -12.13
C LEU A 13 21.81 16.14 -10.99
N ILE A 14 22.68 15.25 -10.52
CA ILE A 14 23.73 15.57 -9.53
C ILE A 14 24.68 16.63 -10.09
N LEU A 15 25.12 16.51 -11.34
CA LEU A 15 25.98 17.51 -11.98
C LEU A 15 25.29 18.86 -12.10
N LEU A 16 24.00 18.91 -12.45
CA LEU A 16 23.22 20.15 -12.47
C LEU A 16 23.16 20.80 -11.09
N VAL A 17 22.92 20.02 -10.02
CA VAL A 17 22.92 20.53 -8.65
C VAL A 17 24.30 21.03 -8.24
N ALA A 18 25.38 20.34 -8.64
CA ALA A 18 26.75 20.77 -8.35
C ALA A 18 27.11 22.09 -9.06
N VAL A 19 26.75 22.23 -10.35
CA VAL A 19 26.93 23.50 -11.08
C VAL A 19 26.10 24.61 -10.45
N PHE A 20 24.83 24.33 -10.11
CA PHE A 20 23.98 25.29 -9.43
C PHE A 20 24.57 25.73 -8.08
N ALA A 21 25.15 24.81 -7.31
CA ALA A 21 25.84 25.11 -6.05
C ALA A 21 27.05 26.03 -6.26
N LEU A 22 27.90 25.75 -7.27
CA LEU A 22 29.07 26.56 -7.59
C LEU A 22 28.68 27.97 -8.04
N LEU A 23 27.65 28.10 -8.88
CA LEU A 23 27.15 29.40 -9.35
C LEU A 23 26.50 30.22 -8.22
N ASN A 24 26.00 29.55 -7.17
CA ASN A 24 25.31 30.18 -6.04
C ASN A 24 26.10 30.03 -4.73
N MET A 25 27.43 30.16 -4.81
CA MET A 25 28.33 30.20 -3.65
C MET A 25 28.17 31.47 -2.80
N GLN A 26 27.37 32.44 -3.26
CA GLN A 26 27.06 33.65 -2.52
C GLN A 26 26.43 33.31 -1.16
N LYS A 27 27.03 33.87 -0.10
CA LYS A 27 26.53 33.74 1.26
C LYS A 27 25.38 34.72 1.47
N ILE A 28 24.29 34.22 2.04
CA ILE A 28 23.16 35.03 2.48
C ILE A 28 23.00 34.89 4.00
N VAL A 29 22.66 35.99 4.67
CA VAL A 29 22.33 35.99 6.10
C VAL A 29 20.94 35.42 6.28
N LEU A 30 20.86 34.27 6.96
CA LEU A 30 19.58 33.62 7.25
C LEU A 30 19.05 34.13 8.58
N HIS A 31 17.96 34.90 8.56
CA HIS A 31 17.32 35.39 9.77
C HIS A 31 16.47 34.29 10.41
N LEU A 32 17.05 33.56 11.35
CA LEU A 32 16.34 32.60 12.20
C LEU A 32 15.83 33.33 13.46
N ILE A 33 14.89 32.68 14.15
CA ILE A 33 14.17 33.26 15.30
C ILE A 33 15.15 33.79 16.39
N PHE A 34 16.29 33.12 16.57
CA PHE A 34 17.29 33.50 17.59
C PHE A 34 18.73 33.62 17.05
N TRP A 35 18.94 33.41 15.74
CA TRP A 35 20.30 33.39 15.17
C TRP A 35 20.32 33.90 13.73
N GLN A 36 21.46 34.43 13.27
CA GLN A 36 21.61 35.01 11.94
C GLN A 36 22.88 34.51 11.23
N PRO A 37 23.05 33.19 11.03
CA PRO A 37 24.24 32.66 10.38
C PRO A 37 24.25 32.98 8.87
N ALA A 38 25.44 33.20 8.32
CA ALA A 38 25.64 33.40 6.89
C ALA A 38 26.03 32.08 6.21
N PHE A 39 25.13 31.52 5.41
CA PHE A 39 25.36 30.27 4.66
C PHE A 39 25.25 30.51 3.15
N PRO A 40 25.95 29.69 2.32
CA PRO A 40 25.67 29.64 0.89
C PRO A 40 24.20 29.28 0.62
N LEU A 41 23.59 29.95 -0.37
CA LEU A 41 22.16 29.79 -0.69
C LEU A 41 21.74 28.34 -0.92
N ILE A 42 22.61 27.53 -1.55
CA ILE A 42 22.34 26.12 -1.82
C ILE A 42 22.11 25.28 -0.56
N ILE A 43 22.83 25.56 0.53
CA ILE A 43 22.68 24.81 1.79
C ILE A 43 21.29 25.05 2.36
N VAL A 44 20.84 26.31 2.33
CA VAL A 44 19.51 26.71 2.80
C VAL A 44 18.42 26.00 1.98
N LEU A 45 18.54 26.00 0.65
CA LEU A 45 17.59 25.33 -0.24
C LEU A 45 17.50 23.81 0.02
N ILE A 46 18.64 23.13 0.15
CA ILE A 46 18.68 21.70 0.43
C ILE A 46 17.97 21.40 1.76
N VAL A 47 18.29 22.14 2.82
CA VAL A 47 17.66 21.96 4.14
C VAL A 47 16.16 22.22 4.07
N SER A 48 15.72 23.27 3.38
CA SER A 48 14.28 23.56 3.21
C SER A 48 13.54 22.45 2.46
N VAL A 49 14.12 21.92 1.37
CA VAL A 49 13.52 20.81 0.62
C VAL A 49 13.47 19.54 1.48
N LEU A 50 14.54 19.24 2.22
CA LEU A 50 14.58 18.10 3.13
C LEU A 50 13.53 18.22 4.25
N LEU A 51 13.35 19.41 4.83
CA LEU A 51 12.30 19.66 5.83
C LEU A 51 10.91 19.49 5.22
N GLY A 52 10.67 20.01 4.02
CA GLY A 52 9.40 19.81 3.31
C GLY A 52 9.11 18.32 3.05
N ALA A 53 10.11 17.56 2.59
CA ALA A 53 10.00 16.13 2.39
C ALA A 53 9.76 15.37 3.70
N LEU A 54 10.41 15.78 4.80
CA LEU A 54 10.20 15.20 6.12
C LEU A 54 8.76 15.43 6.59
N ILE A 55 8.24 16.66 6.48
CA ILE A 55 6.85 16.98 6.83
C ILE A 55 5.89 16.14 5.98
N ALA A 56 6.10 16.06 4.67
CA ALA A 56 5.27 15.25 3.78
C ALA A 56 5.29 13.76 4.16
N ALA A 57 6.45 13.21 4.51
CA ALA A 57 6.59 11.82 4.96
C ALA A 57 5.86 11.56 6.28
N LEU A 58 5.96 12.50 7.24
CA LEU A 58 5.24 12.41 8.52
C LEU A 58 3.73 12.42 8.30
N LEU A 59 3.21 13.33 7.48
CA LEU A 59 1.79 13.39 7.13
C LEU A 59 1.33 12.12 6.39
N SER A 60 2.14 11.64 5.44
CA SER A 60 1.84 10.42 4.67
C SER A 60 1.79 9.17 5.53
N THR A 61 2.54 9.12 6.64
CA THR A 61 2.59 7.94 7.52
C THR A 61 1.22 7.64 8.12
N VAL A 62 0.46 8.67 8.48
CA VAL A 62 -0.91 8.52 9.02
C VAL A 62 -1.83 7.88 7.98
N SER A 63 -1.80 8.37 6.74
CA SER A 63 -2.60 7.80 5.64
C SER A 63 -2.20 6.36 5.35
N ILE A 64 -0.89 6.07 5.29
CA ILE A 64 -0.40 4.70 5.07
C ILE A 64 -0.88 3.75 6.17
N TYR A 65 -0.88 4.19 7.43
CA TYR A 65 -1.39 3.39 8.54
C TYR A 65 -2.88 3.08 8.39
N GLN A 66 -3.70 4.08 8.04
CA GLN A 66 -5.13 3.89 7.79
C GLN A 66 -5.38 2.94 6.62
N LEU A 67 -4.65 3.08 5.52
CA LEU A 67 -4.74 2.19 4.36
C LEU A 67 -4.37 0.75 4.73
N LYS A 68 -3.31 0.54 5.51
CA LYS A 68 -2.93 -0.81 5.99
C LYS A 68 -4.00 -1.44 6.86
N ARG A 69 -4.64 -0.66 7.72
CA ARG A 69 -5.76 -1.14 8.54
C ARG A 69 -6.95 -1.54 7.65
N GLN A 70 -7.33 -0.69 6.70
CA GLN A 70 -8.40 -1.00 5.75
C GLN A 70 -8.10 -2.28 4.94
N ILE A 71 -6.87 -2.46 4.46
CA ILE A 71 -6.47 -3.69 3.76
C ILE A 71 -6.66 -4.91 4.66
N LYS A 72 -6.27 -4.82 5.93
CA LYS A 72 -6.45 -5.91 6.89
C LYS A 72 -7.94 -6.21 7.13
N ASP A 73 -8.74 -5.18 7.37
CA ASP A 73 -10.17 -5.32 7.62
C ASP A 73 -10.85 -5.95 6.38
N LEU A 74 -10.55 -5.46 5.17
CA LEU A 74 -11.05 -6.04 3.91
C LEU A 74 -10.61 -7.49 3.71
N SER A 75 -9.36 -7.84 4.05
CA SER A 75 -8.90 -9.23 3.95
C SER A 75 -9.63 -10.16 4.92
N GLN A 76 -9.91 -9.70 6.14
CA GLN A 76 -10.68 -10.47 7.11
C GLN A 76 -12.13 -10.66 6.66
N ASP A 77 -12.75 -9.63 6.11
CA ASP A 77 -14.10 -9.72 5.55
C ASP A 77 -14.15 -10.70 4.38
N HIS A 78 -13.14 -10.67 3.49
CA HIS A 78 -13.02 -11.62 2.39
C HIS A 78 -12.95 -13.06 2.90
N ASP A 79 -12.05 -13.36 3.85
CA ASP A 79 -11.90 -14.69 4.43
C ASP A 79 -13.20 -15.20 5.08
N GLN A 80 -13.89 -14.32 5.81
CA GLN A 80 -15.18 -14.67 6.43
C GLN A 80 -16.28 -14.93 5.40
N ILE A 81 -16.33 -14.15 4.32
CA ILE A 81 -17.31 -14.35 3.24
C ILE A 81 -17.02 -15.67 2.54
N GLU A 82 -15.76 -15.97 2.25
CA GLU A 82 -15.35 -17.21 1.61
C GLU A 82 -15.71 -18.43 2.48
N GLU A 83 -15.47 -18.36 3.78
CA GLU A 83 -15.86 -19.41 4.73
C GLU A 83 -17.38 -19.61 4.76
N LYS A 84 -18.16 -18.52 4.82
CA LYS A 84 -19.64 -18.58 4.79
C LYS A 84 -20.17 -19.18 3.49
N ILE A 85 -19.55 -18.87 2.35
CA ILE A 85 -19.90 -19.46 1.05
C ILE A 85 -19.64 -20.96 1.07
N LYS A 86 -18.49 -21.39 1.57
CA LYS A 86 -18.13 -22.81 1.68
C LYS A 86 -19.09 -23.57 2.59
N GLN A 87 -19.39 -23.04 3.77
CA GLN A 87 -20.35 -23.63 4.70
C GLN A 87 -21.74 -23.79 4.06
N LYS A 88 -22.25 -22.74 3.40
CA LYS A 88 -23.55 -22.81 2.68
C LYS A 88 -23.55 -23.82 1.54
N TYR A 89 -22.43 -23.96 0.84
CA TYR A 89 -22.28 -24.95 -0.23
C TYR A 89 -22.34 -26.37 0.33
N ASP A 90 -21.59 -26.66 1.39
CA ASP A 90 -21.55 -27.97 2.05
C ASP A 90 -22.90 -28.34 2.68
N GLU A 91 -23.61 -27.38 3.28
CA GLU A 91 -24.97 -27.55 3.78
C GLU A 91 -25.95 -27.94 2.67
N LYS A 92 -25.92 -27.23 1.52
CA LYS A 92 -26.76 -27.55 0.37
C LYS A 92 -26.45 -28.93 -0.19
N LEU A 93 -25.17 -29.30 -0.28
CA LEU A 93 -24.74 -30.62 -0.75
C LEU A 93 -25.28 -31.73 0.16
N SER A 94 -25.15 -31.57 1.48
CA SER A 94 -25.66 -32.52 2.48
C SER A 94 -27.18 -32.65 2.44
N GLN A 95 -27.91 -31.53 2.29
CA GLN A 95 -29.36 -31.56 2.13
C GLN A 95 -29.78 -32.29 0.85
N GLN A 96 -29.10 -32.02 -0.26
CA GLN A 96 -29.38 -32.68 -1.53
C GLN A 96 -29.11 -34.19 -1.46
N GLN A 97 -28.00 -34.62 -0.85
CA GLN A 97 -27.70 -36.04 -0.61
C GLN A 97 -28.78 -36.71 0.26
N LYS A 98 -29.18 -36.09 1.38
CA LYS A 98 -30.28 -36.58 2.22
C LYS A 98 -31.59 -36.74 1.42
N SER A 99 -31.87 -35.81 0.50
CA SER A 99 -33.06 -35.88 -0.35
C SER A 99 -33.01 -37.05 -1.33
N TYR A 100 -31.86 -37.31 -1.97
CA TYR A 100 -31.69 -38.46 -2.85
C TYR A 100 -31.77 -39.77 -2.09
N GLN A 101 -31.17 -39.85 -0.89
CA GLN A 101 -31.25 -41.04 -0.06
C GLN A 101 -32.70 -41.37 0.31
N LYS A 102 -33.50 -40.37 0.68
CA LYS A 102 -34.95 -40.54 0.91
C LYS A 102 -35.68 -41.07 -0.32
N LYS A 103 -35.40 -40.52 -1.51
CA LYS A 103 -35.98 -40.99 -2.78
C LYS A 103 -35.60 -42.44 -3.10
N ILE A 104 -34.33 -42.80 -2.94
CA ILE A 104 -33.84 -44.17 -3.15
C ILE A 104 -34.55 -45.14 -2.20
N ASN A 105 -34.65 -44.79 -0.92
CA ASN A 105 -35.31 -45.65 0.07
C ASN A 105 -36.81 -45.82 -0.23
N ALA A 106 -37.49 -44.75 -0.68
CA ALA A 106 -38.89 -44.80 -1.09
C ALA A 106 -39.10 -45.67 -2.34
N LEU A 107 -38.21 -45.58 -3.34
CA LEU A 107 -38.25 -46.44 -4.54
C LEU A 107 -38.04 -47.91 -4.18
N LYS A 108 -37.07 -48.22 -3.31
CA LYS A 108 -36.82 -49.60 -2.85
C LYS A 108 -38.03 -50.21 -2.14
N SER A 109 -38.73 -49.44 -1.31
CA SER A 109 -39.92 -49.94 -0.60
C SER A 109 -41.12 -50.14 -1.53
N GLN A 110 -41.24 -49.38 -2.61
CA GLN A 110 -42.25 -49.63 -3.65
C GLN A 110 -41.96 -50.91 -4.43
N ILE A 111 -40.69 -51.15 -4.79
CA ILE A 111 -40.27 -52.38 -5.50
C ILE A 111 -40.51 -53.61 -4.61
N ALA A 112 -40.20 -53.55 -3.32
CA ALA A 112 -40.37 -54.69 -2.40
C ALA A 112 -41.84 -55.04 -2.09
N LYS A 113 -42.79 -54.16 -2.41
CA LYS A 113 -44.23 -54.39 -2.23
C LYS A 113 -44.93 -54.95 -3.48
N LYS A 114 -44.21 -55.05 -4.59
CA LYS A 114 -44.68 -55.60 -5.86
C LYS A 114 -44.20 -57.03 -6.02
#